data_AF-A0A973DK84-F1
#
_entry.id   AF-A0A973DK84-F1
#
_cell.length_a   1.000
_cell.length_b   1.000
_cell.length_c   1.000
_cell.angle_alpha   90.00
_cell.angle_beta   90.00
_cell.angle_gamma   90.00
#
_symmetry.space_group_name_H-M   'P 1'
#
loop_
_entity.id
_entity.type
_entity.pdbx_description
1 polymer ?
#
loop_
_entity_poly.entity_id
_entity_poly.type
_entity_poly.pdbx_seq_one_letter_code
_entity_poly.pdbx_strand_id
1 'polypeptide(L)'
;MQGLQHHSNMIASDSVLPGQYWDSEKGSYYNMFRDYDPETGRYLQSDPIGLAGGLNTYAYVDGNPVSLVDPLGLTVKLCSRELGGTGELSPNQFSPIRHDYLVINGKSQGFTASGNFVMSDGKIIDTDDANNSKCETIHAGNDKDQAVLDAIDKVGVPTYSVFARTNTGACMMGARNCQSWAQDVLKIAQ
;
A
#
# COMPACT_ATOMS: atom_id res chain seq x y z
N MET A 1 -26.51 48.46 -25.73
CA MET A 1 -27.20 47.20 -26.03
C MET A 1 -26.24 46.07 -25.71
N GLN A 2 -26.62 45.25 -24.73
CA GLN A 2 -25.88 44.07 -24.28
C GLN A 2 -25.95 42.98 -25.35
N GLY A 3 -24.83 42.29 -25.60
CA GLY A 3 -24.77 41.10 -26.43
C GLY A 3 -24.04 40.00 -25.67
N LEU A 4 -24.79 39.23 -24.89
CA LEU A 4 -24.32 38.02 -24.20
C LEU A 4 -23.96 36.97 -25.26
N GLN A 5 -22.69 36.60 -25.38
CA GLN A 5 -22.30 35.37 -26.07
C GLN A 5 -22.40 34.21 -25.08
N HIS A 6 -23.34 33.31 -25.36
CA HIS A 6 -23.52 32.04 -24.67
C HIS A 6 -22.27 31.18 -24.89
N HIS A 7 -21.37 31.16 -23.91
CA HIS A 7 -20.38 30.10 -23.81
C HIS A 7 -21.13 28.82 -23.38
N SER A 8 -21.20 27.89 -24.33
CA SER A 8 -21.79 26.58 -24.15
C SER A 8 -21.12 25.86 -22.97
N ASN A 9 -21.90 25.55 -21.93
CA ASN A 9 -21.55 24.56 -20.93
C ASN A 9 -21.38 23.21 -21.65
N MET A 10 -20.17 22.91 -22.11
CA MET A 10 -19.75 21.53 -22.30
C MET A 10 -19.48 20.99 -20.89
N ILE A 11 -20.42 20.20 -20.38
CA ILE A 11 -20.15 19.34 -19.22
C ILE A 11 -19.21 18.27 -19.76
N ALA A 12 -17.92 18.59 -19.75
CA ALA A 12 -16.88 17.67 -20.13
C ALA A 12 -16.83 16.60 -19.03
N SER A 13 -17.30 15.40 -19.39
CA SER A 13 -17.00 14.20 -18.61
C SER A 13 -15.54 13.83 -18.94
N ASP A 14 -14.61 14.68 -18.54
CA ASP A 14 -13.19 14.56 -18.89
C ASP A 14 -12.49 13.57 -17.93
N SER A 15 -12.93 12.33 -17.99
CA SER A 15 -12.26 11.20 -17.37
C SER A 15 -11.96 10.18 -18.47
N VAL A 16 -10.74 10.17 -18.99
CA VAL A 16 -10.27 9.13 -19.93
C VAL A 16 -10.17 7.77 -19.23
N LEU A 17 -9.94 7.77 -17.91
CA LEU A 17 -9.96 6.59 -17.03
C LEU A 17 -10.78 6.87 -15.76
N PRO A 18 -11.36 5.84 -15.11
CA PRO A 18 -12.16 6.02 -13.91
C PRO A 18 -11.37 6.68 -12.77
N GLY A 19 -11.92 7.73 -12.16
CA GLY A 19 -11.32 8.39 -10.99
C GLY A 19 -10.24 9.44 -11.30
N GLN A 20 -10.08 9.83 -12.56
CA GLN A 20 -9.20 10.93 -12.97
C GLN A 20 -9.98 12.23 -13.22
N TYR A 21 -9.40 13.37 -12.82
CA TYR A 21 -9.95 14.70 -13.11
C TYR A 21 -9.06 15.46 -14.09
N TRP A 22 -9.58 15.97 -15.19
CA TRP A 22 -8.80 16.78 -16.13
C TRP A 22 -8.51 18.18 -15.59
N ASP A 23 -7.22 18.51 -15.45
CA ASP A 23 -6.74 19.86 -15.15
C ASP A 23 -6.38 20.57 -16.47
N SER A 24 -7.33 21.39 -16.95
CA SER A 24 -7.19 22.11 -18.22
C SER A 24 -6.09 23.18 -18.21
N GLU A 25 -5.65 23.65 -17.04
CA GLU A 25 -4.58 24.65 -16.95
C GLU A 25 -3.20 24.03 -17.15
N LYS A 26 -3.04 22.75 -16.79
CA LYS A 26 -1.77 22.01 -16.89
C LYS A 26 -1.71 21.05 -18.07
N GLY A 27 -2.86 20.69 -18.65
CA GLY A 27 -2.93 19.67 -19.70
C GLY A 27 -2.65 18.26 -19.17
N SER A 28 -3.01 17.99 -17.92
CA SER A 28 -2.76 16.70 -17.24
C SER A 28 -4.01 16.22 -16.50
N TYR A 29 -4.10 14.91 -16.28
CA TYR A 29 -5.11 14.32 -15.40
C TYR A 29 -4.61 14.27 -13.96
N TYR A 30 -5.36 14.82 -13.03
CA TYR A 30 -5.08 14.78 -11.61
C TYR A 30 -5.62 13.47 -10.99
N ASN A 31 -4.71 12.68 -10.41
CA ASN A 31 -5.00 11.47 -9.62
C ASN A 31 -4.61 11.72 -8.16
N MET A 32 -5.37 12.58 -7.47
CA MET A 32 -5.25 12.91 -6.03
C MET A 32 -3.84 13.26 -5.53
N PHE A 33 -2.93 12.29 -5.43
CA PHE A 33 -1.55 12.54 -5.01
C PHE A 33 -0.57 12.76 -6.17
N ARG A 34 -0.95 12.48 -7.43
CA ARG A 34 -0.08 12.67 -8.59
C ARG A 34 -0.79 13.21 -9.83
N ASP A 35 -0.08 14.03 -10.60
CA ASP A 35 -0.51 14.49 -11.94
C ASP A 35 -0.04 13.48 -13.02
N TYR A 36 -0.96 13.00 -13.85
CA TYR A 36 -0.76 12.05 -14.96
C TYR A 36 -0.80 12.77 -16.32
N ASP A 37 0.21 12.54 -17.13
CA ASP A 37 0.27 13.03 -18.50
C ASP A 37 -0.20 11.95 -19.48
N PRO A 38 -1.33 12.16 -20.18
CA PRO A 38 -1.86 11.20 -21.14
C PRO A 38 -1.04 11.12 -22.43
N GLU A 39 -0.28 12.15 -22.81
CA GLU A 39 0.54 12.14 -24.02
C GLU A 39 1.74 11.19 -23.86
N THR A 40 2.33 11.17 -22.67
CA THR A 40 3.49 10.31 -22.36
C THR A 40 3.12 9.00 -21.67
N GLY A 41 1.89 8.89 -21.16
CA GLY A 41 1.41 7.71 -20.44
C GLY A 41 2.06 7.53 -19.07
N ARG A 42 2.44 8.62 -18.41
CA ARG A 42 3.28 8.63 -17.20
C ARG A 42 2.80 9.65 -16.19
N TYR A 43 3.18 9.46 -14.93
CA TYR A 43 3.09 10.54 -13.94
C TYR A 43 4.12 11.61 -14.24
N LEU A 44 3.76 12.88 -14.00
CA LEU A 44 4.65 14.04 -14.08
C LEU A 44 5.55 14.16 -12.85
N GLN A 45 5.12 13.58 -11.74
CA GLN A 45 5.85 13.53 -10.48
C GLN A 45 6.42 12.13 -10.28
N SER A 46 7.65 12.06 -9.76
CA SER A 46 8.21 10.79 -9.29
C SER A 46 7.33 10.27 -8.16
N ASP A 47 7.13 8.96 -8.13
CA ASP A 47 6.43 8.28 -7.06
C ASP A 47 7.01 8.69 -5.69
N PRO A 48 6.19 9.21 -4.75
CA PRO A 48 6.62 9.52 -3.40
C PRO A 48 7.27 8.34 -2.67
N ILE A 49 6.99 7.11 -3.09
CA ILE A 49 7.56 5.87 -2.53
C ILE A 49 8.89 5.47 -3.20
N GLY A 50 9.38 6.26 -4.16
CA GLY A 50 10.65 6.05 -4.87
C GLY A 50 10.73 4.72 -5.62
N LEU A 51 11.95 4.19 -5.78
CA LEU A 51 12.22 2.95 -6.53
C LEU A 51 11.52 1.70 -5.96
N ALA A 52 10.98 1.80 -4.75
CA ALA A 52 10.19 0.72 -4.18
C ALA A 52 8.80 0.60 -4.85
N GLY A 53 8.38 1.57 -5.67
CA GLY A 53 7.18 1.50 -6.52
C GLY A 53 7.41 0.87 -7.90
N GLY A 54 8.64 0.40 -8.15
CA GLY A 54 9.09 -0.09 -9.45
C GLY A 54 10.32 0.67 -9.94
N LEU A 55 11.02 0.10 -10.92
CA LEU A 55 12.23 0.71 -11.50
C LEU A 55 11.94 2.03 -12.21
N ASN A 56 10.69 2.25 -12.63
CA ASN A 56 10.23 3.49 -13.24
C ASN A 56 9.26 4.19 -12.30
N THR A 57 9.77 5.12 -11.50
CA THR A 57 8.98 5.90 -10.53
C THR A 57 7.97 6.85 -11.17
N TYR A 58 7.94 6.95 -12.50
CA TYR A 58 6.97 7.74 -13.25
C TYR A 58 5.95 6.86 -13.99
N ALA A 59 6.02 5.54 -13.87
CA ALA A 59 5.10 4.64 -14.57
C ALA A 59 3.67 4.73 -14.01
N TYR A 60 2.69 4.81 -14.90
CA TYR A 60 1.28 4.62 -14.56
C TYR A 60 0.95 3.12 -14.63
N VAL A 61 0.47 2.55 -13.51
CA VAL A 61 0.03 1.14 -13.37
C VAL A 61 0.96 0.09 -13.98
N ASP A 62 2.27 0.20 -13.75
CA ASP A 62 3.30 -0.70 -14.31
C ASP A 62 3.23 -0.89 -15.84
N GLY A 63 2.67 0.09 -16.55
CA GLY A 63 2.53 0.04 -18.01
C GLY A 63 1.37 -0.81 -18.52
N ASN A 64 0.41 -1.21 -17.68
CA ASN A 64 -0.82 -1.90 -18.09
C ASN A 64 -2.12 -1.10 -17.80
N PRO A 65 -2.33 0.06 -18.44
CA PRO A 65 -3.50 0.92 -18.26
C PRO A 65 -4.81 0.34 -18.80
N VAL A 66 -4.74 -0.80 -19.51
CA VAL A 66 -5.93 -1.50 -20.02
C VAL A 66 -6.58 -2.34 -18.92
N SER A 67 -5.78 -2.89 -18.01
CA SER A 67 -6.25 -3.81 -16.97
C SER A 67 -6.29 -3.19 -15.58
N LEU A 68 -5.56 -2.08 -15.37
CA LEU A 68 -5.31 -1.49 -14.07
C LEU A 68 -5.64 0.01 -14.11
N VAL A 69 -6.12 0.53 -12.98
CA VAL A 69 -6.38 1.96 -12.78
C VAL A 69 -5.77 2.33 -11.43
N ASP A 70 -5.00 3.42 -11.38
CA ASP A 70 -4.42 3.98 -10.15
C ASP A 70 -5.03 5.37 -9.81
N PRO A 71 -6.26 5.42 -9.26
CA PRO A 71 -6.94 6.68 -8.96
C PRO A 71 -6.35 7.52 -7.81
N LEU A 72 -5.39 6.99 -7.02
CA LEU A 72 -4.76 7.68 -5.89
C LEU A 72 -3.28 7.90 -6.16
N GLY A 73 -2.66 7.14 -7.07
CA GLY A 73 -1.24 7.21 -7.32
C GLY A 73 -0.41 6.33 -6.37
N LEU A 74 -0.95 5.25 -5.80
CA LEU A 74 -0.34 4.54 -4.66
C LEU A 74 -0.43 2.99 -4.77
N THR A 75 0.48 2.28 -4.08
CA THR A 75 0.61 0.80 -4.10
C THR A 75 0.74 0.21 -2.69
N VAL A 76 0.19 -1.00 -2.47
CA VAL A 76 0.43 -1.78 -1.25
C VAL A 76 1.68 -2.64 -1.39
N LYS A 77 2.56 -2.55 -0.38
CA LYS A 77 3.76 -3.38 -0.30
C LYS A 77 3.77 -4.22 0.95
N LEU A 78 4.34 -5.41 0.82
CA LEU A 78 4.77 -6.24 1.95
C LEU A 78 6.28 -6.06 2.09
N CYS A 79 6.71 -5.61 3.26
CA CYS A 79 8.10 -5.37 3.56
C CYS A 79 8.56 -6.28 4.68
N SER A 80 9.83 -6.67 4.62
CA SER A 80 10.46 -7.50 5.65
C SER A 80 11.75 -6.85 6.14
N ARG A 81 12.00 -6.93 7.45
CA ARG A 81 13.30 -6.60 8.06
C ARG A 81 13.62 -7.55 9.20
N GLU A 82 14.85 -7.49 9.70
CA GLU A 82 15.21 -8.14 10.97
C GLU A 82 15.17 -7.15 12.13
N LEU A 83 14.61 -7.58 13.25
CA LEU A 83 14.66 -6.86 14.52
C LEU A 83 16.10 -6.95 15.06
N GLY A 84 16.80 -5.80 15.10
CA GLY A 84 18.16 -5.69 15.64
C GLY A 84 19.29 -6.23 14.74
N GLY A 85 19.01 -6.53 13.46
CA GLY A 85 19.97 -7.14 12.53
C GLY A 85 20.82 -6.18 11.68
N THR A 86 21.77 -6.74 10.94
CA THR A 86 22.76 -6.05 10.08
C THR A 86 22.22 -5.58 8.73
N GLY A 87 20.94 -5.79 8.44
CA GLY A 87 20.31 -5.41 7.18
C GLY A 87 20.19 -6.54 6.15
N GLU A 88 20.59 -7.79 6.45
CA GLU A 88 20.24 -8.97 5.64
C GLU A 88 18.99 -9.67 6.21
N LEU A 89 18.13 -10.26 5.36
CA LEU A 89 17.04 -11.11 5.86
C LEU A 89 17.61 -12.49 6.11
N SER A 90 17.28 -13.11 7.25
CA SER A 90 17.54 -14.53 7.42
C SER A 90 16.86 -15.30 6.29
N PRO A 91 17.58 -16.20 5.61
CA PRO A 91 16.97 -17.12 4.66
C PRO A 91 15.96 -18.05 5.36
N ASN A 92 16.04 -18.15 6.69
CA ASN A 92 15.03 -18.81 7.49
C ASN A 92 13.80 -17.88 7.65
N GLN A 93 12.76 -18.14 6.88
CA GLN A 93 11.47 -17.46 7.00
C GLN A 93 10.83 -17.59 8.40
N PHE A 94 11.31 -18.54 9.21
CA PHE A 94 10.88 -18.80 10.58
C PHE A 94 11.73 -18.10 11.64
N SER A 95 12.62 -17.21 11.23
CA SER A 95 13.45 -16.43 12.13
C SER A 95 12.55 -15.63 13.10
N PRO A 96 12.67 -15.80 14.43
CA PRO A 96 11.87 -15.05 15.40
C PRO A 96 12.20 -13.55 15.40
N ILE A 97 13.30 -13.16 14.75
CA ILE A 97 13.70 -11.77 14.54
C ILE A 97 13.23 -11.23 13.19
N ARG A 98 12.65 -12.05 12.30
CA ARG A 98 12.01 -11.52 11.09
C ARG A 98 10.80 -10.69 11.52
N HIS A 99 10.62 -9.55 10.88
CA HIS A 99 9.49 -8.65 11.06
C HIS A 99 8.90 -8.29 9.71
N ASP A 100 7.67 -8.73 9.48
CA ASP A 100 6.91 -8.43 8.28
C ASP A 100 5.88 -7.34 8.60
N TYR A 101 5.79 -6.34 7.75
CA TYR A 101 4.89 -5.20 7.89
C TYR A 101 4.37 -4.76 6.52
N LEU A 102 3.21 -4.14 6.53
CA LEU A 102 2.60 -3.63 5.31
C LEU A 102 2.95 -2.15 5.13
N VAL A 103 3.06 -1.70 3.89
CA VAL A 103 3.16 -0.28 3.55
C VAL A 103 1.99 0.03 2.64
N ILE A 104 1.09 0.89 3.12
CA ILE A 104 -0.08 1.36 2.38
C ILE A 104 0.02 2.87 2.31
N ASN A 105 -0.07 3.44 1.11
CA ASN A 105 0.01 4.90 0.91
C ASN A 105 1.29 5.53 1.50
N GLY A 106 2.41 4.80 1.43
CA GLY A 106 3.70 5.23 2.00
C GLY A 106 3.76 5.23 3.54
N LYS A 107 2.72 4.74 4.23
CA LYS A 107 2.71 4.57 5.69
C LYS A 107 2.89 3.10 6.04
N SER A 108 3.78 2.82 6.97
CA SER A 108 3.94 1.46 7.47
C SER A 108 2.85 1.10 8.48
N GLN A 109 2.47 -0.17 8.46
CA GLN A 109 1.53 -0.82 9.35
C GLN A 109 2.17 -2.15 9.79
N GLY A 110 2.94 -2.09 10.87
CA GLY A 110 3.61 -3.25 11.47
C GLY A 110 2.90 -3.72 12.73
N PHE A 111 2.89 -5.04 12.99
CA PHE A 111 2.28 -5.60 14.19
C PHE A 111 3.33 -6.17 15.13
N THR A 112 3.34 -5.73 16.39
CA THR A 112 4.36 -6.09 17.38
C THR A 112 3.78 -6.37 18.77
N ALA A 113 4.61 -6.88 19.68
CA ALA A 113 4.27 -7.07 21.08
C ALA A 113 4.21 -5.72 21.82
N SER A 114 3.22 -5.52 22.69
CA SER A 114 3.21 -4.41 23.65
C SER A 114 4.11 -4.66 24.86
N GLY A 115 4.63 -5.88 25.03
CA GLY A 115 5.48 -6.27 26.15
C GLY A 115 6.27 -7.53 25.85
N ASN A 116 5.95 -8.62 26.54
CA ASN A 116 6.66 -9.90 26.36
C ASN A 116 6.33 -10.53 24.99
N PHE A 117 7.37 -10.93 24.25
CA PHE A 117 7.26 -11.59 22.95
C PHE A 117 6.62 -12.99 22.97
N VAL A 118 6.60 -13.67 24.12
CA VAL A 118 5.98 -15.01 24.25
C VAL A 118 4.47 -14.90 24.13
N MET A 119 3.87 -13.99 24.91
CA MET A 119 2.44 -13.67 24.92
C MET A 119 2.27 -12.26 25.49
N SER A 120 1.59 -11.38 24.76
CA SER A 120 1.17 -10.06 25.23
C SER A 120 0.01 -9.53 24.41
N ASP A 121 -0.53 -8.38 24.79
CA ASP A 121 -1.36 -7.61 23.86
C ASP A 121 -0.53 -7.25 22.62
N GLY A 122 -1.17 -7.30 21.46
CA GLY A 122 -0.59 -6.80 20.22
C GLY A 122 -0.62 -5.28 20.15
N LYS A 123 0.15 -4.74 19.21
CA LYS A 123 0.15 -3.32 18.88
C LYS A 123 0.47 -3.13 17.41
N ILE A 124 -0.27 -2.23 16.75
CA ILE A 124 0.08 -1.73 15.43
C ILE A 124 1.02 -0.52 15.59
N ILE A 125 2.09 -0.49 14.81
CA ILE A 125 3.11 0.57 14.78
C ILE A 125 3.29 1.07 13.35
N ASP A 126 3.70 2.33 13.23
CA ASP A 126 3.95 3.05 11.98
C ASP A 126 5.42 3.51 11.87
N THR A 127 6.30 2.92 12.69
CA THR A 127 7.71 3.29 12.79
C THR A 127 8.62 2.52 11.83
N ASP A 128 8.05 1.59 11.05
CA ASP A 128 8.81 0.80 10.09
C ASP A 128 9.08 1.61 8.80
N ASP A 129 10.20 1.32 8.13
CA ASP A 129 10.62 2.06 6.93
C ASP A 129 9.79 1.66 5.70
N ALA A 130 9.05 2.63 5.16
CA ALA A 130 8.24 2.48 3.95
C ALA A 130 9.06 2.37 2.65
N ASN A 131 10.33 2.78 2.69
CA ASN A 131 11.25 2.79 1.55
C ASN A 131 12.31 1.68 1.65
N ASN A 132 12.03 0.63 2.43
CA ASN A 132 12.90 -0.51 2.59
C ASN A 132 13.09 -1.23 1.24
N SER A 133 14.34 -1.49 0.86
CA SER A 133 14.70 -2.18 -0.39
C SER A 133 14.18 -3.61 -0.50
N LYS A 134 13.64 -4.16 0.59
CA LYS A 134 13.03 -5.49 0.69
C LYS A 134 11.50 -5.44 0.67
N CYS A 135 10.92 -4.33 0.26
CA CYS A 135 9.49 -4.23 0.00
C CYS A 135 9.15 -4.82 -1.37
N GLU A 136 8.15 -5.69 -1.40
CA GLU A 136 7.57 -6.23 -2.61
C GLU A 136 6.16 -5.68 -2.78
N THR A 137 5.84 -5.14 -3.96
CA THR A 137 4.48 -4.70 -4.30
C THR A 137 3.58 -5.93 -4.42
N ILE A 138 2.59 -6.05 -3.52
CA ILE A 138 1.65 -7.17 -3.53
C ILE A 138 0.38 -6.82 -4.30
N HIS A 139 -0.02 -5.54 -4.30
CA HIS A 139 -1.17 -5.05 -5.04
C HIS A 139 -0.87 -3.72 -5.71
N ALA A 140 -1.20 -3.64 -7.01
CA ALA A 140 -1.24 -2.40 -7.79
C ALA A 140 -2.71 -2.10 -8.11
N GLY A 141 -3.31 -1.14 -7.42
CA GLY A 141 -4.71 -0.74 -7.60
C GLY A 141 -5.35 -0.24 -6.31
N ASN A 142 -6.07 0.89 -6.42
CA ASN A 142 -6.73 1.57 -5.31
C ASN A 142 -7.86 0.79 -4.63
N ASP A 143 -8.56 -0.03 -5.40
CA ASP A 143 -9.61 -0.92 -4.87
C ASP A 143 -9.04 -1.85 -3.80
N LYS A 144 -7.74 -2.17 -3.91
CA LYS A 144 -7.04 -3.02 -2.97
C LYS A 144 -6.45 -2.27 -1.78
N ASP A 145 -6.13 -0.98 -1.90
CA ASP A 145 -5.67 -0.17 -0.76
C ASP A 145 -6.75 -0.10 0.33
N GLN A 146 -7.99 0.22 -0.05
CA GLN A 146 -9.10 0.27 0.90
C GLN A 146 -9.44 -1.13 1.43
N ALA A 147 -9.38 -2.18 0.59
CA ALA A 147 -9.58 -3.55 1.04
C ALA A 147 -8.55 -3.98 2.08
N VAL A 148 -7.29 -3.54 1.94
CA VAL A 148 -6.23 -3.80 2.92
C VAL A 148 -6.47 -3.01 4.21
N LEU A 149 -6.91 -1.75 4.13
CA LEU A 149 -7.27 -0.96 5.31
C LEU A 149 -8.46 -1.58 6.06
N ASP A 150 -9.52 -1.96 5.35
CA ASP A 150 -10.69 -2.63 5.92
C ASP A 150 -10.30 -4.01 6.51
N ALA A 151 -9.36 -4.71 5.88
CA ALA A 151 -8.82 -5.96 6.39
C ALA A 151 -8.00 -5.75 7.67
N ILE A 152 -7.21 -4.68 7.77
CA ILE A 152 -6.50 -4.30 9.01
C ILE A 152 -7.50 -4.06 10.13
N ASP A 153 -8.57 -3.31 9.89
CA ASP A 153 -9.60 -3.04 10.89
C ASP A 153 -10.35 -4.32 11.30
N LYS A 154 -10.59 -5.23 10.34
CA LYS A 154 -11.26 -6.51 10.59
C LYS A 154 -10.40 -7.51 11.34
N VAL A 155 -9.10 -7.61 11.03
CA VAL A 155 -8.15 -8.41 11.81
C VAL A 155 -7.94 -7.79 13.19
N GLY A 156 -7.90 -6.47 13.25
CA GLY A 156 -7.67 -5.69 14.45
C GLY A 156 -6.31 -5.96 15.09
N VAL A 157 -6.30 -5.90 16.42
CA VAL A 157 -5.09 -6.02 17.25
C VAL A 157 -5.22 -7.25 18.15
N PRO A 158 -4.97 -8.47 17.62
CA PRO A 158 -5.06 -9.69 18.41
C PRO A 158 -3.94 -9.78 19.47
N THR A 159 -4.00 -10.82 20.31
CA THR A 159 -2.88 -11.16 21.20
C THR A 159 -1.63 -11.43 20.36
N TYR A 160 -0.50 -10.83 20.74
CA TYR A 160 0.78 -11.10 20.15
C TYR A 160 1.43 -12.35 20.76
N SER A 161 2.00 -13.20 19.92
CA SER A 161 2.92 -14.27 20.32
C SER A 161 3.90 -14.59 19.21
N VAL A 162 5.20 -14.60 19.49
CA VAL A 162 6.24 -15.00 18.54
C VAL A 162 6.01 -16.43 17.99
N PHE A 163 5.30 -17.28 18.73
CA PHE A 163 4.96 -18.65 18.34
C PHE A 163 3.66 -18.76 17.54
N ALA A 164 2.87 -17.70 17.43
CA ALA A 164 1.63 -17.68 16.67
C ALA A 164 1.89 -17.55 15.18
N ARG A 165 2.32 -18.66 14.57
CA ARG A 165 2.44 -18.82 13.13
C ARG A 165 1.25 -19.59 12.60
N THR A 166 1.01 -19.48 11.30
CA THR A 166 0.00 -20.28 10.60
C THR A 166 0.13 -21.76 10.98
N ASN A 167 -0.99 -22.38 11.36
CA ASN A 167 -1.08 -23.77 11.82
C ASN A 167 -0.45 -24.09 13.20
N THR A 168 -0.02 -23.11 14.00
CA THR A 168 0.37 -23.38 15.40
C THR A 168 -0.82 -23.27 16.33
N GLY A 169 -0.77 -23.96 17.48
CA GLY A 169 -1.83 -23.88 18.50
C GLY A 169 -2.09 -22.44 18.96
N ALA A 170 -1.04 -21.62 19.10
CA ALA A 170 -1.19 -20.20 19.44
C ALA A 170 -2.00 -19.43 18.37
N CYS A 171 -1.72 -19.67 17.09
CA CYS A 171 -2.48 -19.05 15.99
C CYS A 171 -3.92 -19.55 15.91
N MET A 172 -4.16 -20.84 16.15
CA MET A 172 -5.51 -21.41 16.22
C MET A 172 -6.32 -20.87 17.40
N MET A 173 -5.65 -20.49 18.50
CA MET A 173 -6.26 -19.79 19.64
C MET A 173 -6.45 -18.28 19.41
N GLY A 174 -6.14 -17.78 18.22
CA GLY A 174 -6.38 -16.38 17.84
C GLY A 174 -5.20 -15.43 18.06
N ALA A 175 -4.07 -15.89 18.59
CA ALA A 175 -2.87 -15.05 18.67
C ALA A 175 -2.24 -14.87 17.28
N ARG A 176 -1.44 -13.82 17.09
CA ARG A 176 -0.66 -13.57 15.88
C ARG A 176 0.75 -13.11 16.21
N ASN A 177 1.66 -13.26 15.25
CA ASN A 177 2.92 -12.52 15.17
C ASN A 177 2.87 -11.58 13.96
N CYS A 178 3.93 -10.80 13.73
CA CYS A 178 4.02 -9.89 12.60
C CYS A 178 3.77 -10.58 11.25
N GLN A 179 4.31 -11.78 11.04
CA GLN A 179 4.13 -12.52 9.79
C GLN A 179 2.69 -12.99 9.58
N SER A 180 2.12 -13.69 10.56
CA SER A 180 0.77 -14.25 10.44
C SER A 180 -0.30 -13.15 10.43
N TRP A 181 -0.07 -12.03 11.13
CA TRP A 181 -0.95 -10.87 11.06
C TRP A 181 -0.95 -10.26 9.65
N ALA A 182 0.22 -9.99 9.07
CA ALA A 182 0.31 -9.46 7.71
C ALA A 182 -0.31 -10.41 6.67
N GLN A 183 -0.10 -11.72 6.82
CA GLN A 183 -0.72 -12.74 5.98
C GLN A 183 -2.25 -12.75 6.08
N ASP A 184 -2.80 -12.64 7.29
CA ASP A 184 -4.25 -12.61 7.48
C ASP A 184 -4.89 -11.36 6.87
N VAL A 185 -4.25 -10.20 7.03
CA VAL A 185 -4.69 -8.95 6.38
C VAL A 185 -4.71 -9.13 4.86
N LEU A 186 -3.62 -9.59 4.26
CA LEU A 186 -3.53 -9.79 2.82
C LEU A 186 -4.52 -10.85 2.31
N LYS A 187 -4.79 -11.89 3.09
CA LYS A 187 -5.77 -12.92 2.74
C LYS A 187 -7.20 -12.41 2.76
N ILE A 188 -7.52 -11.49 3.66
CA ILE A 188 -8.86 -10.86 3.76
C ILE A 188 -9.07 -9.80 2.67
N ALA A 189 -7.99 -9.15 2.24
CA ALA A 189 -8.02 -8.10 1.21
C ALA A 189 -8.10 -8.62 -0.24
N GLN A 190 -8.00 -9.94 -0.45
CA GLN A 190 -8.11 -10.61 -1.76
C GLN A 190 -9.55 -10.94 -2.13
#